data_AF-A0A3Q3WGZ1-F1
#
_entry.id   AF-A0A3Q3WGZ1-F1
#
_cell.length_a   1.000
_cell.length_b   1.000
_cell.length_c   1.000
_cell.angle_alpha   90.00
_cell.angle_beta   90.00
_cell.angle_gamma   90.00
#
_symmetry.space_group_name_H-M   'P 1'
#
loop_
_entity.id
_entity.type
_entity.pdbx_description
1 polymer ?
#
loop_
_entity_poly.entity_id
_entity_poly.type
_entity_poly.pdbx_seq_one_letter_code
_entity_poly.pdbx_strand_id
1 'polypeptide(L)'
;QNLVEEQQSQLNQYECAAGQCLSELQKAQLQKLQEKLNEMECELRSIRQAAQSQERTIRGLTESQNTKDREAEELYQLVEGQNTMLCKLREMAHRNQLAHQSVTLAQLQGELVGVQSSLFSLGLDLEASQRNLRLSQRQGDDLMKFKDRLNSDLQEALQHREATEKHNQDLRCALQKTRAELQSKEAALKESEAERYAVVQEKDRSITRLKRSLQDKEQQLQEYSEMLESRGSSKSRDALLEKLRERIKDRDRALERSIDDKFRCVEEREGQVRRLQLALREKERDLERLRCILSSNEETITSLHSSVRGKELELEQAAEAYRNLQWLKQQSEEKERNTLREKDNIISQLQAALQKRSQETQDMTAALVARVQAGPTEVVEELKARLALKEKLFQELLSDRSRQSNEHQVQVQDMLNNLSSKDQYLQVGHCMLEQLVSEYNKLNDALRVEKRLYQNLVQNHNKTDSLENLQTLHTELDSVQAIRTQLEEVLARTRNMALALERADKSQPDFGGGDGQGQPPGLQGKLSLMSCDFLSDHSTLE
;
A
#
# COMPACT_ATOMS: atom_id res chain seq x y z
N GLN A 1 -61.18 3.41 83.47
CA GLN A 1 -60.51 2.22 82.88
C GLN A 1 -60.46 2.33 81.37
N ASN A 2 -61.59 2.54 80.66
CA ASN A 2 -61.61 2.62 79.18
C ASN A 2 -60.65 3.65 78.52
N LEU A 3 -60.48 4.85 79.08
CA LEU A 3 -59.58 5.87 78.51
C LEU A 3 -58.09 5.47 78.57
N VAL A 4 -57.71 4.74 79.63
CA VAL A 4 -56.32 4.25 79.79
C VAL A 4 -56.06 3.10 78.83
N GLU A 5 -57.04 2.22 78.61
CA GLU A 5 -56.93 1.14 77.62
C GLU A 5 -56.85 1.66 76.18
N GLU A 6 -57.59 2.73 75.85
CA GLU A 6 -57.55 3.36 74.53
C GLU A 6 -56.22 4.10 74.28
N GLN A 7 -55.68 4.79 75.30
CA GLN A 7 -54.34 5.36 75.23
C GLN A 7 -53.24 4.30 75.11
N GLN A 8 -53.37 3.17 75.84
CA GLN A 8 -52.43 2.05 75.74
C GLN A 8 -52.49 1.38 74.35
N SER A 9 -53.69 1.26 73.76
CA SER A 9 -53.88 0.74 72.40
C SER A 9 -53.22 1.64 71.35
N GLN A 10 -53.38 2.96 71.48
CA GLN A 10 -52.72 3.93 70.60
C GLN A 10 -51.20 3.89 70.75
N LEU A 11 -50.68 3.80 71.98
CA LEU A 11 -49.25 3.70 72.22
C LEU A 11 -48.66 2.43 71.57
N ASN A 12 -49.35 1.29 71.72
CA ASN A 12 -48.96 0.03 71.08
C ASN A 12 -48.98 0.13 69.54
N GLN A 13 -49.93 0.87 68.95
CA GLN A 13 -49.95 1.11 67.50
C GLN A 13 -48.78 1.99 67.04
N TYR A 14 -48.43 3.04 67.80
CA TYR A 14 -47.27 3.87 67.50
C TYR A 14 -45.95 3.09 67.63
N GLU A 15 -45.81 2.25 68.66
CA GLU A 15 -44.65 1.37 68.82
C GLU A 15 -44.55 0.35 67.67
N CYS A 16 -45.67 -0.23 67.23
CA CYS A 16 -45.70 -1.11 66.05
C CYS A 16 -45.31 -0.39 64.76
N ALA A 17 -45.83 0.82 64.52
CA ALA A 17 -45.52 1.60 63.32
C ALA A 17 -44.05 2.05 63.31
N ALA A 18 -43.52 2.49 64.45
CA ALA A 18 -42.11 2.84 64.60
C ALA A 18 -41.20 1.62 64.36
N GLY A 19 -41.59 0.44 64.87
CA GLY A 19 -40.90 -0.81 64.62
C GLY A 19 -40.89 -1.21 63.13
N GLN A 20 -42.00 -0.99 62.41
CA GLN A 20 -42.09 -1.23 60.97
C GLN A 20 -41.20 -0.27 60.18
N CYS A 21 -41.23 1.04 60.47
CA CYS A 21 -40.35 2.01 59.80
C CYS A 21 -38.86 1.72 60.05
N LEU A 22 -38.48 1.34 61.27
CA LEU A 22 -37.10 0.93 61.58
C LEU A 22 -36.70 -0.33 60.80
N SER A 23 -37.61 -1.30 60.67
CA SER A 23 -37.37 -2.53 59.90
C SER A 23 -37.21 -2.24 58.40
N GLU A 24 -38.03 -1.35 57.84
CA GLU A 24 -37.91 -0.95 56.43
C GLU A 24 -36.64 -0.14 56.16
N LEU A 25 -36.26 0.77 57.07
CA LEU A 25 -35.00 1.50 56.98
C LEU A 25 -33.80 0.54 57.02
N GLN A 26 -33.81 -0.44 57.94
CA GLN A 26 -32.78 -1.47 58.01
C GLN A 26 -32.72 -2.31 56.72
N LYS A 27 -33.87 -2.68 56.14
CA LYS A 27 -33.92 -3.40 54.86
C LYS A 27 -33.36 -2.58 53.71
N ALA A 28 -33.70 -1.30 53.61
CA ALA A 28 -33.19 -0.40 52.57
C ALA A 28 -31.68 -0.18 52.69
N GLN A 29 -31.16 -0.04 53.92
CA GLN A 29 -29.73 0.06 54.18
C GLN A 29 -28.99 -1.24 53.81
N LEU A 30 -29.56 -2.39 54.14
CA LEU A 30 -29.05 -3.71 53.75
C LEU A 30 -29.03 -3.88 52.22
N GLN A 31 -30.10 -3.51 51.52
CA GLN A 31 -30.16 -3.57 50.05
C GLN A 31 -29.10 -2.68 49.41
N LYS A 32 -28.94 -1.44 49.88
CA LYS A 32 -27.93 -0.52 49.34
C LYS A 32 -26.49 -1.01 49.56
N LEU A 33 -26.23 -1.66 50.70
CA LEU A 33 -24.93 -2.30 50.96
C LEU A 33 -24.74 -3.53 50.06
N GLN A 34 -25.79 -4.32 49.84
CA GLN A 34 -25.77 -5.47 48.94
C GLN A 34 -25.49 -5.07 47.49
N GLU A 35 -26.11 -4.00 47.00
CA GLU A 35 -25.87 -3.45 45.67
C GLU A 35 -24.42 -3.01 45.50
N LYS A 36 -23.88 -2.25 46.46
CA LYS A 36 -22.46 -1.86 46.45
C LYS A 36 -21.51 -3.05 46.50
N LEU A 37 -21.85 -4.10 47.26
CA LEU A 37 -21.08 -5.32 47.30
C LEU A 37 -21.05 -5.99 45.91
N ASN A 38 -22.21 -6.10 45.27
CA ASN A 38 -22.33 -6.68 43.94
C ASN A 38 -21.58 -5.87 42.86
N GLU A 39 -21.61 -4.53 42.94
CA GLU A 39 -20.83 -3.65 42.07
C GLU A 39 -19.32 -3.89 42.23
N MET A 40 -18.82 -3.90 43.46
CA MET A 40 -17.41 -4.20 43.73
C MET A 40 -17.02 -5.61 43.29
N GLU A 41 -17.90 -6.61 43.44
CA GLU A 41 -17.66 -7.97 42.94
C GLU A 41 -17.59 -8.04 41.42
N CYS A 42 -18.39 -7.24 40.71
CA CYS A 42 -18.33 -7.11 39.25
C CYS A 42 -17.03 -6.43 38.80
N GLU A 43 -16.62 -5.35 39.47
CA GLU A 43 -15.36 -4.66 39.20
C GLU A 43 -14.15 -5.58 39.46
N LEU A 44 -14.15 -6.29 40.59
CA LEU A 44 -13.11 -7.27 40.91
C LEU A 44 -13.03 -8.40 39.87
N ARG A 45 -14.18 -8.88 39.37
CA ARG A 45 -14.21 -9.87 38.27
C ARG A 45 -13.62 -9.31 36.98
N SER A 46 -13.96 -8.08 36.62
CA SER A 46 -13.41 -7.38 35.45
C SER A 46 -11.89 -7.23 35.56
N ILE A 47 -11.40 -6.74 36.70
CA ILE A 47 -9.95 -6.59 36.98
C ILE A 47 -9.23 -7.94 36.91
N ARG A 48 -9.81 -9.00 37.50
CA ARG A 48 -9.23 -10.35 37.42
C ARG A 48 -9.13 -10.85 35.98
N GLN A 49 -10.16 -10.62 35.16
CA GLN A 49 -10.16 -11.04 33.77
C GLN A 49 -9.13 -10.25 32.95
N ALA A 50 -8.99 -8.94 33.21
CA ALA A 50 -7.95 -8.10 32.63
C ALA A 50 -6.54 -8.58 33.03
N ALA A 51 -6.31 -8.86 34.31
CA ALA A 51 -5.03 -9.38 34.80
C ALA A 51 -4.67 -10.73 34.16
N GLN A 52 -5.62 -11.66 34.06
CA GLN A 52 -5.42 -12.93 33.35
C GLN A 52 -5.13 -12.74 31.86
N SER A 53 -5.74 -11.76 31.21
CA SER A 53 -5.43 -11.45 29.80
C SER A 53 -3.99 -10.94 29.64
N GLN A 54 -3.55 -10.04 30.52
CA GLN A 54 -2.17 -9.55 30.54
C GLN A 54 -1.17 -10.67 30.84
N GLU A 55 -1.49 -11.58 31.75
CA GLU A 55 -0.64 -12.73 32.07
C GLU A 55 -0.46 -13.68 30.87
N ARG A 56 -1.51 -13.89 30.06
CA ARG A 56 -1.40 -14.63 28.79
C ARG A 56 -0.51 -13.90 27.79
N THR A 57 -0.63 -12.58 27.68
CA THR A 57 0.23 -11.76 26.81
C THR A 57 1.68 -11.82 27.24
N ILE A 58 1.97 -11.64 28.54
CA ILE A 58 3.32 -11.73 29.09
C ILE A 58 3.91 -13.11 28.79
N ARG A 59 3.15 -14.18 29.02
CA ARG A 59 3.60 -15.55 28.73
C ARG A 59 3.95 -15.74 27.25
N GLY A 60 3.10 -15.26 26.34
CA GLY A 60 3.38 -15.32 24.90
C GLY A 60 4.63 -14.53 24.50
N LEU A 61 4.85 -13.36 25.11
CA LEU A 61 6.07 -12.58 24.91
C LEU A 61 7.30 -13.29 25.48
N THR A 62 7.20 -13.93 26.65
CA THR A 62 8.28 -14.72 27.24
C THR A 62 8.64 -15.92 26.36
N GLU A 63 7.65 -16.64 25.83
CA GLU A 63 7.87 -17.74 24.89
C GLU A 63 8.54 -17.24 23.61
N SER A 64 8.08 -16.12 23.05
CA SER A 64 8.71 -15.50 21.88
C SER A 64 10.15 -15.08 22.17
N GLN A 65 10.43 -14.50 23.34
CA GLN A 65 11.78 -14.12 23.74
C GLN A 65 12.69 -15.34 23.87
N ASN A 66 12.22 -16.42 24.52
CA ASN A 66 12.96 -17.67 24.63
C ASN A 66 13.25 -18.29 23.25
N THR A 67 12.32 -18.21 22.29
CA THR A 67 12.59 -18.67 20.92
C THR A 67 13.67 -17.83 20.24
N LYS A 68 13.66 -16.51 20.43
CA LYS A 68 14.67 -15.60 19.89
C LYS A 68 16.04 -15.81 20.52
N ASP A 69 16.09 -16.06 21.83
CA ASP A 69 17.32 -16.40 22.55
C ASP A 69 17.90 -17.72 22.02
N ARG A 70 17.04 -18.72 21.75
CA ARG A 70 17.46 -20.00 21.16
C ARG A 70 17.99 -19.85 19.74
N GLU A 71 17.31 -19.06 18.90
CA GLU A 71 17.81 -18.69 17.56
C GLU A 71 19.17 -17.98 17.65
N ALA A 72 19.36 -17.09 18.62
CA ALA A 72 20.63 -16.41 18.84
C ALA A 72 21.73 -17.40 19.28
N GLU A 73 21.45 -18.32 20.19
CA GLU A 73 22.36 -19.39 20.59
C GLU A 73 22.79 -20.27 19.40
N GLU A 74 21.85 -20.65 18.53
CA GLU A 74 22.13 -21.42 17.32
C GLU A 74 23.04 -20.63 16.35
N LEU A 75 22.80 -19.33 16.19
CA LEU A 75 23.66 -18.46 15.38
C LEU A 75 25.06 -18.32 15.98
N TYR A 76 25.18 -18.18 17.31
CA TYR A 76 26.48 -18.16 17.99
C TYR A 76 27.24 -19.48 17.78
N GLN A 77 26.57 -20.63 17.92
CA GLN A 77 27.17 -21.95 17.65
C GLN A 77 27.62 -22.09 16.19
N LEU A 78 26.83 -21.59 15.24
CA LEU A 78 27.20 -21.60 13.82
C LEU A 78 28.45 -20.76 13.56
N VAL A 79 28.53 -19.56 14.15
CA VAL A 79 29.70 -18.69 14.04
C VAL A 79 30.93 -19.33 14.68
N GLU A 80 30.80 -19.95 15.85
CA GLU A 80 31.89 -20.71 16.47
C GLU A 80 32.34 -21.89 15.60
N GLY A 81 31.39 -22.62 15.00
CA GLY A 81 31.66 -23.71 14.05
C GLY A 81 32.40 -23.22 12.80
N GLN A 82 31.99 -22.08 12.25
CA GLN A 82 32.67 -21.43 11.13
C GLN A 82 34.08 -20.97 11.51
N ASN A 83 34.27 -20.38 12.69
CA ASN A 83 35.57 -19.96 13.21
C ASN A 83 36.51 -21.16 13.43
N THR A 84 36.01 -22.27 13.97
CA THR A 84 36.80 -23.50 14.11
C THR A 84 37.19 -24.09 12.76
N MET A 85 36.28 -24.09 11.77
CA MET A 85 36.62 -24.48 10.40
C MET A 85 37.68 -23.56 9.79
N LEU A 86 37.57 -22.25 9.97
CA LEU A 86 38.56 -21.28 9.51
C LEU A 86 39.94 -21.52 10.13
N CYS A 87 40.01 -21.80 11.44
CA CYS A 87 41.25 -22.17 12.11
C CYS A 87 41.84 -23.47 11.54
N LYS A 88 41.02 -24.52 11.35
CA LYS A 88 41.46 -25.77 10.72
C LYS A 88 41.97 -25.55 9.29
N LEU A 89 41.30 -24.71 8.50
CA LEU A 89 41.74 -24.36 7.15
C LEU A 89 43.06 -23.60 7.15
N ARG A 90 43.26 -22.67 8.08
CA ARG A 90 44.55 -21.97 8.28
C ARG A 90 45.65 -22.94 8.68
N GLU A 91 45.38 -23.86 9.61
CA GLU A 91 46.34 -24.91 9.97
C GLU A 91 46.65 -25.85 8.81
N MET A 92 45.66 -26.23 8.00
CA MET A 92 45.89 -27.05 6.80
C MET A 92 46.69 -26.30 5.75
N ALA A 93 46.46 -24.99 5.57
CA ALA A 93 47.27 -24.15 4.68
C ALA A 93 48.73 -24.07 5.16
N HIS A 94 48.96 -23.95 6.47
CA HIS A 94 50.30 -24.00 7.07
C HIS A 94 50.95 -25.39 6.99
N ARG A 95 50.19 -26.47 7.19
CA ARG A 95 50.66 -27.85 7.00
C ARG A 95 50.98 -28.14 5.53
N ASN A 96 50.21 -27.61 4.58
CA ASN A 96 50.51 -27.73 3.14
C ASN A 96 51.78 -26.96 2.73
N GLN A 97 52.06 -25.83 3.38
CA GLN A 97 53.34 -25.13 3.21
C GLN A 97 54.53 -25.94 3.75
N LEU A 98 54.32 -26.81 4.75
CA LEU A 98 55.34 -27.69 5.34
C LEU A 98 55.43 -29.08 4.67
N ALA A 99 54.38 -29.52 3.97
CA ALA A 99 54.28 -30.85 3.35
C ALA A 99 54.84 -30.90 1.91
N HIS A 100 55.78 -30.03 1.56
CA HIS A 100 56.66 -30.28 0.42
C HIS A 100 57.72 -31.32 0.82
N GLN A 101 57.31 -32.59 0.84
CA GLN A 101 58.19 -33.72 0.58
C GLN A 101 57.36 -34.96 0.21
N SER A 102 57.85 -35.63 -0.83
CA SER A 102 57.18 -36.60 -1.69
C SER A 102 56.79 -37.92 -1.03
N VAL A 103 55.76 -38.56 -1.61
CA VAL A 103 55.22 -39.93 -1.42
C VAL A 103 53.90 -40.00 -0.64
N THR A 104 52.77 -39.59 -1.26
CA THR A 104 51.41 -39.75 -0.69
C THR A 104 50.25 -39.66 -1.71
N LEU A 105 50.50 -39.57 -3.03
CA LEU A 105 49.43 -39.23 -4.00
C LEU A 105 48.33 -40.29 -4.17
N ALA A 106 48.67 -41.59 -4.12
CA ALA A 106 47.69 -42.67 -4.35
C ALA A 106 46.80 -42.96 -3.13
N GLN A 107 47.35 -42.93 -1.92
CA GLN A 107 46.57 -43.10 -0.67
C GLN A 107 45.64 -41.90 -0.43
N LEU A 108 46.11 -40.69 -0.67
CA LEU A 108 45.28 -39.48 -0.57
C LEU A 108 44.13 -39.46 -1.59
N GLN A 109 44.31 -40.06 -2.77
CA GLN A 109 43.23 -40.18 -3.76
C GLN A 109 42.12 -41.14 -3.30
N GLY A 110 42.47 -42.28 -2.70
CA GLY A 110 41.50 -43.24 -2.17
C GLY A 110 40.73 -42.68 -0.96
N GLU A 111 41.44 -42.02 -0.04
CA GLU A 111 40.83 -41.33 1.10
C GLU A 111 39.91 -40.19 0.65
N LEU A 112 40.30 -39.42 -0.38
CA LEU A 112 39.46 -38.35 -0.93
C LEU A 112 38.15 -38.89 -1.51
N VAL A 113 38.20 -39.99 -2.28
CA VAL A 113 36.99 -40.63 -2.83
C VAL A 113 36.12 -41.21 -1.71
N GLY A 114 36.73 -41.79 -0.67
CA GLY A 114 36.02 -42.26 0.52
C GLY A 114 35.29 -41.12 1.27
N VAL A 115 35.97 -39.99 1.45
CA VAL A 115 35.40 -38.77 2.07
C VAL A 115 34.33 -38.13 1.18
N GLN A 116 34.51 -38.13 -0.14
CA GLN A 116 33.49 -37.65 -1.08
C GLN A 116 32.22 -38.53 -1.04
N SER A 117 32.41 -39.85 -0.96
CA SER A 117 31.29 -40.80 -0.88
C SER A 117 30.54 -40.69 0.45
N SER A 118 31.26 -40.50 1.57
CA SER A 118 30.64 -40.32 2.89
C SER A 118 29.94 -38.97 3.01
N LEU A 119 30.50 -37.89 2.46
CA LEU A 119 29.84 -36.59 2.36
C LEU A 119 28.55 -36.66 1.54
N PHE A 120 28.57 -37.41 0.43
CA PHE A 120 27.38 -37.60 -0.40
C PHE A 120 26.28 -38.37 0.36
N SER A 121 26.62 -39.50 1.01
CA SER A 121 25.67 -40.25 1.84
C SER A 121 25.10 -39.41 2.98
N LEU A 122 25.96 -38.65 3.68
CA LEU A 122 25.54 -37.76 4.76
C LEU A 122 24.62 -36.64 4.23
N GLY A 123 24.85 -36.15 3.01
CA GLY A 123 23.98 -35.20 2.33
C GLY A 123 22.58 -35.76 2.06
N LEU A 124 22.48 -37.03 1.65
CA LEU A 124 21.19 -37.70 1.45
C LEU A 124 20.45 -37.91 2.78
N ASP A 125 21.16 -38.32 3.84
CA ASP A 125 20.58 -38.50 5.17
C ASP A 125 20.11 -37.17 5.78
N LEU A 126 20.85 -36.09 5.56
CA LEU A 126 20.43 -34.74 5.94
C LEU A 126 19.17 -34.32 5.18
N GLU A 127 19.08 -34.60 3.88
CA GLU A 127 17.90 -34.27 3.10
C GLU A 127 16.67 -35.10 3.54
N ALA A 128 16.87 -36.38 3.84
CA ALA A 128 15.81 -37.27 4.35
C ALA A 128 15.31 -36.81 5.73
N SER A 129 16.22 -36.47 6.65
CA SER A 129 15.86 -35.93 7.97
C SER A 129 15.14 -34.58 7.88
N GLN A 130 15.56 -33.69 6.97
CA GLN A 130 14.84 -32.44 6.70
C GLN A 130 13.42 -32.67 6.16
N ARG A 131 13.23 -33.64 5.27
CA ARG A 131 11.88 -34.01 4.79
C ARG A 131 11.00 -34.55 5.92
N ASN A 132 11.55 -35.42 6.77
CA ASN A 132 10.84 -35.95 7.94
C ASN A 132 10.48 -34.86 8.96
N LEU A 133 11.38 -33.90 9.20
CA LEU A 133 11.09 -32.74 10.05
C LEU A 133 9.93 -31.92 9.49
N ARG A 134 9.91 -31.62 8.19
CA ARG A 134 8.79 -30.89 7.55
C ARG A 134 7.47 -31.65 7.65
N LEU A 135 7.50 -32.98 7.52
CA LEU A 135 6.31 -33.83 7.70
C LEU A 135 5.81 -33.80 9.15
N SER A 136 6.71 -33.93 10.12
CA SER A 136 6.37 -33.87 11.53
C SER A 136 5.82 -32.50 11.93
N GLN A 137 6.38 -31.40 11.40
CA GLN A 137 5.86 -30.05 11.58
C GLN A 137 4.44 -29.90 11.06
N ARG A 138 4.16 -30.36 9.83
CA ARG A 138 2.80 -30.35 9.26
C ARG A 138 1.82 -31.15 10.11
N GLN A 139 2.22 -32.34 10.58
CA GLN A 139 1.40 -33.14 11.49
C GLN A 139 1.15 -32.41 12.82
N GLY A 140 2.15 -31.72 13.36
CA GLY A 140 2.01 -30.88 14.54
C GLY A 140 1.01 -29.74 14.32
N ASP A 141 1.09 -29.04 13.20
CA ASP A 141 0.17 -27.96 12.82
C ASP A 141 -1.27 -28.47 12.67
N ASP A 142 -1.45 -29.63 12.05
CA ASP A 142 -2.77 -30.24 11.87
C ASP A 142 -3.37 -30.70 13.21
N LEU A 143 -2.57 -31.28 14.10
CA LEU A 143 -2.99 -31.62 15.46
C LEU A 143 -3.32 -30.37 16.28
N MET A 144 -2.58 -29.29 16.10
CA MET A 144 -2.85 -28.01 16.78
C MET A 144 -4.18 -27.43 16.32
N LYS A 145 -4.43 -27.36 15.01
CA LYS A 145 -5.72 -26.92 14.46
C LYS A 145 -6.88 -27.81 14.93
N PHE A 146 -6.66 -29.12 15.02
CA PHE A 146 -7.67 -30.06 15.51
C PHE A 146 -7.98 -29.83 16.99
N LYS A 147 -6.95 -29.63 17.81
CA LYS A 147 -7.10 -29.26 19.23
C LYS A 147 -7.85 -27.94 19.38
N ASP A 148 -7.56 -26.93 18.57
CA ASP A 148 -8.23 -25.63 18.64
C ASP A 148 -9.71 -25.73 18.27
N ARG A 149 -10.06 -26.53 17.26
CA ARG A 149 -11.46 -26.84 16.93
C ARG A 149 -12.17 -27.54 18.08
N LEU A 150 -11.56 -28.59 18.65
CA LEU A 150 -12.13 -29.30 19.81
C LEU A 150 -12.33 -28.37 21.01
N ASN A 151 -11.40 -27.45 21.27
CA ASN A 151 -11.54 -26.47 22.33
C ASN A 151 -12.69 -25.49 22.07
N SER A 152 -12.86 -25.04 20.83
CA SER A 152 -14.00 -24.20 20.42
C SER A 152 -15.32 -24.94 20.63
N ASP A 153 -15.42 -26.18 20.13
CA ASP A 153 -16.62 -27.01 20.27
C ASP A 153 -16.95 -27.28 21.75
N LEU A 154 -15.94 -27.55 22.58
CA LEU A 154 -16.11 -27.72 24.03
C LEU A 154 -16.60 -26.43 24.68
N GLN A 155 -16.06 -25.28 24.30
CA GLN A 155 -16.46 -23.99 24.85
C GLN A 155 -17.90 -23.65 24.46
N GLU A 156 -18.30 -23.89 23.21
CA GLU A 156 -19.69 -23.75 22.75
C GLU A 156 -20.63 -24.69 23.51
N ALA A 157 -20.26 -25.97 23.67
CA ALA A 157 -21.04 -26.93 24.43
C ALA A 157 -21.21 -26.51 25.90
N LEU A 158 -20.16 -25.97 26.53
CA LEU A 158 -20.23 -25.44 27.89
C LEU A 158 -21.14 -24.22 27.99
N GLN A 159 -21.07 -23.28 27.04
CA GLN A 159 -21.98 -22.12 26.98
C GLN A 159 -23.43 -22.54 26.80
N HIS A 160 -23.71 -23.50 25.93
CA HIS A 160 -25.04 -24.08 25.77
C HIS A 160 -25.52 -24.73 27.05
N ARG A 161 -24.67 -25.51 27.73
CA ARG A 161 -24.98 -26.12 29.04
C ARG A 161 -25.34 -25.05 30.08
N GLU A 162 -24.54 -24.01 30.22
CA GLU A 162 -24.81 -22.91 31.14
C GLU A 162 -26.12 -22.17 30.83
N ALA A 163 -26.41 -21.92 29.55
CA ALA A 163 -27.66 -21.31 29.13
C ALA A 163 -28.87 -22.19 29.48
N THR A 164 -28.77 -23.51 29.26
CA THR A 164 -29.83 -24.45 29.65
C THR A 164 -29.99 -24.58 31.16
N GLU A 165 -28.91 -24.51 31.94
CA GLU A 165 -28.96 -24.50 33.40
C GLU A 165 -29.66 -23.25 33.94
N LYS A 166 -29.36 -22.08 33.38
CA LYS A 166 -30.05 -20.82 33.71
C LYS A 166 -31.54 -20.91 33.41
N HIS A 167 -31.91 -21.37 32.21
CA HIS A 167 -33.32 -21.54 31.84
C HIS A 167 -34.05 -22.51 32.79
N ASN A 168 -33.42 -23.63 33.15
CA ASN A 168 -33.98 -24.56 34.13
C ASN A 168 -34.13 -23.93 35.52
N GLN A 169 -33.19 -23.07 35.94
CA GLN A 169 -33.28 -22.36 37.20
C GLN A 169 -34.44 -21.34 37.17
N ASP A 170 -34.62 -20.62 36.07
CA ASP A 170 -35.74 -19.68 35.89
C ASP A 170 -37.08 -20.42 35.93
N LEU A 171 -37.18 -21.58 35.28
CA LEU A 171 -38.37 -22.44 35.36
C LEU A 171 -38.66 -22.90 36.78
N ARG A 172 -37.64 -23.30 37.55
CA ARG A 172 -37.81 -23.66 38.97
C ARG A 172 -38.28 -22.48 39.81
N CYS A 173 -37.72 -21.30 39.60
CA CYS A 173 -38.14 -20.07 40.28
C CYS A 173 -39.59 -19.71 39.93
N ALA A 174 -39.98 -19.80 38.65
CA ALA A 174 -41.35 -19.56 38.21
C ALA A 174 -42.33 -20.58 38.83
N LEU A 175 -41.98 -21.87 38.84
CA LEU A 175 -42.77 -22.91 39.50
C LEU A 175 -42.91 -22.65 41.00
N GLN A 176 -41.86 -22.21 41.69
CA GLN A 176 -41.94 -21.89 43.11
C GLN A 176 -42.86 -20.69 43.37
N LYS A 177 -42.79 -19.65 42.54
CA LYS A 177 -43.69 -18.47 42.62
C LYS A 177 -45.14 -18.87 42.43
N THR A 178 -45.46 -19.61 41.37
CA THR A 178 -46.83 -20.07 41.11
C THR A 178 -47.36 -20.97 42.23
N ARG A 179 -46.53 -21.82 42.83
CA ARG A 179 -46.90 -22.62 44.01
C ARG A 179 -47.22 -21.76 45.23
N ALA A 180 -46.41 -20.73 45.51
CA ALA A 180 -46.66 -19.81 46.62
C ALA A 180 -47.96 -19.00 46.39
N GLU A 181 -48.19 -18.54 45.17
CA GLU A 181 -49.44 -17.86 44.79
C GLU A 181 -50.66 -18.76 44.93
N LEU A 182 -50.56 -20.02 44.52
CA LEU A 182 -51.61 -21.01 44.69
C LEU A 182 -51.92 -21.24 46.18
N GLN A 183 -50.89 -21.42 47.01
CA GLN A 183 -51.06 -21.59 48.46
C GLN A 183 -51.71 -20.37 49.12
N SER A 184 -51.35 -19.16 48.70
CA SER A 184 -51.98 -17.93 49.17
C SER A 184 -53.46 -17.85 48.78
N LYS A 185 -53.80 -18.22 47.53
CA LYS A 185 -55.20 -18.28 47.07
C LYS A 185 -56.01 -19.34 47.80
N GLU A 186 -55.44 -20.52 48.04
CA GLU A 186 -56.07 -21.59 48.82
C GLU A 186 -56.35 -21.15 50.27
N ALA A 187 -55.41 -20.44 50.90
CA ALA A 187 -55.61 -19.89 52.23
C ALA A 187 -56.73 -18.83 52.26
N ALA A 188 -56.72 -17.89 51.32
CA ALA A 188 -57.77 -16.86 51.20
C ALA A 188 -59.15 -17.47 50.91
N LEU A 189 -59.21 -18.55 50.12
CA LEU A 189 -60.45 -19.26 49.84
C LEU A 189 -61.01 -19.94 51.10
N LYS A 190 -60.15 -20.61 51.89
CA LYS A 190 -60.55 -21.21 53.18
C LYS A 190 -61.06 -20.16 54.16
N GLU A 191 -60.43 -18.99 54.21
CA GLU A 191 -60.89 -17.87 55.04
C GLU A 191 -62.27 -17.38 54.61
N SER A 192 -62.46 -17.15 53.30
CA SER A 192 -63.76 -16.74 52.76
C SER A 192 -64.86 -17.78 52.99
N GLU A 193 -64.54 -19.08 52.90
CA GLU A 193 -65.47 -20.16 53.26
C GLU A 193 -65.85 -20.11 54.74
N ALA A 194 -64.87 -19.93 55.64
CA ALA A 194 -65.12 -19.81 57.08
C ALA A 194 -66.01 -18.59 57.41
N GLU A 195 -65.76 -17.44 56.77
CA GLU A 195 -66.60 -16.25 56.89
C GLU A 195 -68.04 -16.52 56.42
N ARG A 196 -68.22 -17.20 55.27
CA ARG A 196 -69.56 -17.57 54.79
C ARG A 196 -70.28 -18.47 55.78
N TYR A 197 -69.60 -19.46 56.36
CA TYR A 197 -70.18 -20.32 57.40
C TYR A 197 -70.60 -19.50 58.64
N ALA A 198 -69.77 -18.55 59.09
CA ALA A 198 -70.10 -17.69 60.22
C ALA A 198 -71.33 -16.80 59.93
N VAL A 199 -71.43 -16.23 58.73
CA VAL A 199 -72.60 -15.44 58.30
C VAL A 199 -73.86 -16.28 58.26
N VAL A 200 -73.80 -17.50 57.72
CA VAL A 200 -74.95 -18.42 57.71
C VAL A 200 -75.39 -18.74 59.14
N GLN A 201 -74.44 -19.05 60.02
CA GLN A 201 -74.73 -19.35 61.42
C GLN A 201 -75.40 -18.17 62.14
N GLU A 202 -74.96 -16.94 61.90
CA GLU A 202 -75.57 -15.74 62.51
C GLU A 202 -76.98 -15.45 61.96
N LYS A 203 -77.21 -15.74 60.67
CA LYS A 203 -78.56 -15.70 60.09
C LYS A 203 -79.49 -16.73 60.74
N ASP A 204 -79.03 -17.96 60.95
CA ASP A 204 -79.82 -19.01 61.62
C ASP A 204 -80.17 -18.64 63.07
N ARG A 205 -79.21 -18.07 63.82
CA ARG A 205 -79.47 -17.52 65.16
C ARG A 205 -80.52 -16.41 65.14
N SER A 206 -80.47 -15.53 64.15
CA SER A 206 -81.41 -14.43 63.98
C SER A 206 -82.81 -14.93 63.61
N ILE A 207 -82.92 -15.89 62.70
CA ILE A 207 -84.18 -16.58 62.36
C ILE A 207 -84.77 -17.23 63.61
N THR A 208 -83.96 -17.91 64.42
CA THR A 208 -84.43 -18.56 65.65
C THR A 208 -84.96 -17.54 66.67
N ARG A 209 -84.30 -16.38 66.82
CA ARG A 209 -84.79 -15.29 67.67
C ARG A 209 -86.11 -14.71 67.17
N LEU A 210 -86.23 -14.46 65.87
CA LEU A 210 -87.45 -13.94 65.26
C LEU A 210 -88.63 -14.90 65.40
N LYS A 211 -88.39 -16.22 65.23
CA LYS A 211 -89.43 -17.24 65.45
C LYS A 211 -89.99 -17.21 66.87
N ARG A 212 -89.13 -17.09 67.89
CA ARG A 212 -89.57 -16.96 69.29
C ARG A 212 -90.36 -15.69 69.52
N SER A 213 -89.87 -14.55 69.04
CA SER A 213 -90.57 -13.26 69.19
C SER A 213 -91.93 -13.25 68.49
N LEU A 214 -92.07 -13.92 67.35
CA LEU A 214 -93.34 -14.06 66.65
C LEU A 214 -94.35 -14.85 67.51
N GLN A 215 -93.91 -15.98 68.06
CA GLN A 215 -94.72 -16.81 68.96
C GLN A 215 -95.20 -16.01 70.20
N ASP A 216 -94.31 -15.21 70.81
CA ASP A 216 -94.68 -14.36 71.95
C ASP A 216 -95.74 -13.30 71.57
N LYS A 217 -95.66 -12.73 70.35
CA LYS A 217 -96.63 -11.73 69.87
C LYS A 217 -97.99 -12.34 69.55
N GLU A 218 -98.03 -13.55 69.00
CA GLU A 218 -99.27 -14.30 68.77
C GLU A 218 -100.00 -14.58 70.09
N GLN A 219 -99.28 -14.95 71.15
CA GLN A 219 -99.85 -15.12 72.49
C GLN A 219 -100.47 -13.81 73.03
N GLN A 220 -99.77 -12.68 72.91
CA GLN A 220 -100.27 -11.38 73.37
C GLN A 220 -101.55 -10.95 72.64
N LEU A 221 -101.66 -11.19 71.33
CA LEU A 221 -102.85 -10.83 70.56
C LEU A 221 -104.09 -11.64 70.97
N GLN A 222 -103.88 -12.88 71.41
CA GLN A 222 -104.95 -13.72 71.97
C GLN A 222 -105.52 -13.07 73.24
N GLU A 223 -104.65 -12.66 74.16
CA GLU A 223 -105.04 -12.00 75.42
C GLU A 223 -105.79 -10.67 75.19
N TYR A 224 -105.38 -9.87 74.20
CA TYR A 224 -106.05 -8.59 73.89
C TYR A 224 -107.47 -8.77 73.32
N SER A 225 -107.70 -9.83 72.55
CA SER A 225 -109.01 -10.12 71.97
C SER A 225 -110.04 -10.41 73.07
N GLU A 226 -109.62 -11.13 74.12
CA GLU A 226 -110.44 -11.44 75.30
C GLU A 226 -110.83 -10.18 76.08
N MET A 227 -109.94 -9.18 76.15
CA MET A 227 -110.24 -7.92 76.86
C MET A 227 -111.27 -7.03 76.14
N LEU A 228 -111.27 -6.98 74.81
CA LEU A 228 -112.10 -6.06 74.02
C LEU A 228 -113.61 -6.37 74.10
N GLU A 229 -114.00 -7.56 74.54
CA GLU A 229 -115.40 -7.94 74.70
C GLU A 229 -116.12 -7.27 75.89
N SER A 230 -115.41 -6.48 76.69
CA SER A 230 -115.90 -5.99 78.00
C SER A 230 -115.96 -4.45 78.16
N ARG A 231 -116.91 -3.72 77.51
CA ARG A 231 -117.19 -2.31 77.94
C ARG A 231 -118.49 -1.66 77.43
N GLY A 232 -119.23 -0.97 78.32
CA GLY A 232 -120.23 0.06 77.95
C GLY A 232 -120.66 1.05 79.06
N SER A 233 -120.92 2.33 78.68
CA SER A 233 -121.65 3.46 79.35
C SER A 233 -120.90 4.42 80.31
N SER A 234 -121.25 5.70 80.57
CA SER A 234 -121.79 6.89 79.86
C SER A 234 -121.87 8.05 80.90
N LYS A 235 -120.82 8.89 81.01
CA LYS A 235 -120.79 10.15 81.81
C LYS A 235 -120.11 11.22 80.93
N SER A 236 -120.87 12.10 80.24
CA SER A 236 -120.41 12.59 78.91
C SER A 236 -120.00 14.06 78.74
N ARG A 237 -120.30 15.02 79.63
CA ARG A 237 -120.07 16.46 79.32
C ARG A 237 -118.88 17.12 80.02
N ASP A 238 -118.73 17.03 81.34
CA ASP A 238 -117.47 17.45 82.00
C ASP A 238 -116.32 16.53 81.60
N ALA A 239 -116.66 15.27 81.36
CA ALA A 239 -115.77 14.33 80.69
C ALA A 239 -115.36 14.81 79.29
N LEU A 240 -116.18 15.59 78.56
CA LEU A 240 -115.80 16.11 77.24
C LEU A 240 -114.82 17.27 77.33
N LEU A 241 -115.02 18.18 78.29
CA LEU A 241 -114.10 19.29 78.52
C LEU A 241 -112.75 18.80 79.07
N GLU A 242 -112.78 17.85 79.98
CA GLU A 242 -111.55 17.19 80.44
C GLU A 242 -110.89 16.43 79.29
N LYS A 243 -111.67 15.75 78.42
CA LYS A 243 -111.15 15.16 77.17
C LYS A 243 -110.54 16.17 76.21
N LEU A 244 -111.07 17.38 76.10
CA LEU A 244 -110.48 18.42 75.24
C LEU A 244 -109.18 18.95 75.84
N ARG A 245 -109.12 19.15 77.15
CA ARG A 245 -107.87 19.51 77.85
C ARG A 245 -106.82 18.41 77.75
N GLU A 246 -107.23 17.15 77.93
CA GLU A 246 -106.38 15.97 77.68
C GLU A 246 -105.92 15.93 76.23
N ARG A 247 -106.78 16.16 75.24
CA ARG A 247 -106.39 16.20 73.82
C ARG A 247 -105.40 17.32 73.51
N ILE A 248 -105.54 18.50 74.11
CA ILE A 248 -104.57 19.59 73.93
C ILE A 248 -103.23 19.18 74.53
N LYS A 249 -103.22 18.65 75.77
CA LYS A 249 -102.00 18.12 76.41
C LYS A 249 -101.37 17.00 75.58
N ASP A 250 -102.17 16.12 75.00
CA ASP A 250 -101.68 15.01 74.17
C ASP A 250 -101.15 15.49 72.83
N ARG A 251 -101.77 16.52 72.23
CA ARG A 251 -101.25 17.18 71.03
C ARG A 251 -99.93 17.86 71.33
N ASP A 252 -99.82 18.61 72.42
CA ASP A 252 -98.60 19.33 72.77
C ASP A 252 -97.47 18.33 73.07
N ARG A 253 -97.75 17.24 73.80
CA ARG A 253 -96.80 16.11 73.96
C ARG A 253 -96.43 15.43 72.64
N ALA A 254 -97.39 15.27 71.72
CA ALA A 254 -97.11 14.67 70.40
C ALA A 254 -96.24 15.60 69.53
N LEU A 255 -96.44 16.92 69.64
CA LEU A 255 -95.61 17.91 68.98
C LEU A 255 -94.20 17.94 69.57
N GLU A 256 -94.05 17.92 70.89
CA GLU A 256 -92.74 17.80 71.57
C GLU A 256 -92.01 16.53 71.10
N ARG A 257 -92.67 15.36 71.15
CA ARG A 257 -92.08 14.12 70.62
C ARG A 257 -91.69 14.22 69.15
N SER A 258 -92.54 14.82 68.30
CA SER A 258 -92.24 14.99 66.87
C SER A 258 -91.06 15.94 66.63
N ILE A 259 -90.92 16.98 67.45
CA ILE A 259 -89.78 17.90 67.42
C ILE A 259 -88.51 17.16 67.85
N ASP A 260 -88.56 16.42 68.97
CA ASP A 260 -87.43 15.61 69.46
C ASP A 260 -87.02 14.52 68.46
N ASP A 261 -87.98 13.87 67.80
CA ASP A 261 -87.73 12.89 66.73
C ASP A 261 -87.04 13.56 65.53
N LYS A 262 -87.47 14.77 65.14
CA LYS A 262 -86.83 15.54 64.06
C LYS A 262 -85.42 15.98 64.44
N PHE A 263 -85.18 16.43 65.66
CA PHE A 263 -83.84 16.79 66.14
C PHE A 263 -82.92 15.57 66.14
N ARG A 264 -83.36 14.43 66.68
CA ARG A 264 -82.60 13.16 66.60
C ARG A 264 -82.30 12.76 65.15
N CYS A 265 -83.27 12.89 64.25
CA CYS A 265 -83.05 12.62 62.84
C CYS A 265 -81.99 13.55 62.21
N VAL A 266 -82.03 14.84 62.54
CA VAL A 266 -81.02 15.81 62.07
C VAL A 266 -79.63 15.47 62.61
N GLU A 267 -79.51 15.16 63.90
CA GLU A 267 -78.25 14.74 64.52
C GLU A 267 -77.69 13.46 63.89
N GLU A 268 -78.53 12.46 63.60
CA GLU A 268 -78.14 11.25 62.90
C GLU A 268 -77.65 11.55 61.47
N ARG A 269 -78.32 12.46 60.75
CA ARG A 269 -77.91 12.89 59.40
C ARG A 269 -76.62 13.68 59.43
N GLU A 270 -76.42 14.59 60.39
CA GLU A 270 -75.14 15.26 60.60
C GLU A 270 -74.03 14.27 60.93
N GLY A 271 -74.30 13.26 61.76
CA GLY A 271 -73.39 12.16 62.05
C GLY A 271 -73.05 11.33 60.81
N GLN A 272 -74.02 11.09 59.91
CA GLN A 272 -73.78 10.45 58.61
C GLN A 272 -72.90 11.32 57.71
N VAL A 273 -73.16 12.62 57.62
CA VAL A 273 -72.37 13.57 56.82
C VAL A 273 -70.93 13.62 57.33
N ARG A 274 -70.71 13.70 58.64
CA ARG A 274 -69.36 13.68 59.24
C ARG A 274 -68.63 12.38 58.91
N ARG A 275 -69.31 11.23 58.99
CA ARG A 275 -68.74 9.92 58.59
C ARG A 275 -68.36 9.88 57.11
N LEU A 276 -69.23 10.37 56.22
CA LEU A 276 -68.96 10.43 54.79
C LEU A 276 -67.80 11.39 54.46
N GLN A 277 -67.71 12.53 55.15
CA GLN A 277 -66.59 13.47 54.99
C GLN A 277 -65.25 12.84 55.40
N LEU A 278 -65.22 12.04 56.47
CA LEU A 278 -64.01 11.31 56.87
C LEU A 278 -63.63 10.24 55.83
N ALA A 279 -64.60 9.45 55.36
CA ALA A 279 -64.36 8.45 54.33
C ALA A 279 -63.88 9.07 53.00
N LEU A 280 -64.41 10.23 52.62
CA LEU A 280 -63.96 10.96 51.43
C LEU A 280 -62.48 11.39 51.57
N ARG A 281 -62.09 11.93 52.73
CA ARG A 281 -60.70 12.31 53.00
C ARG A 281 -59.75 11.11 52.97
N GLU A 282 -60.19 9.96 53.46
CA GLU A 282 -59.41 8.73 53.36
C GLU A 282 -59.24 8.30 51.90
N LYS A 283 -60.31 8.37 51.09
CA LYS A 283 -60.22 8.08 49.65
C LYS A 283 -59.35 9.07 48.89
N GLU A 284 -59.38 10.35 49.24
CA GLU A 284 -58.46 11.35 48.68
C GLU A 284 -57.00 11.01 48.97
N ARG A 285 -56.70 10.57 50.20
CA ARG A 285 -55.35 10.10 50.57
C ARG A 285 -54.96 8.82 49.84
N ASP A 286 -55.87 7.86 49.71
CA ASP A 286 -55.64 6.64 48.94
C ASP A 286 -55.33 6.95 47.47
N LEU A 287 -56.09 7.88 46.87
CA LEU A 287 -55.85 8.33 45.51
C LEU A 287 -54.50 9.05 45.36
N GLU A 288 -54.09 9.84 46.35
CA GLU A 288 -52.77 10.48 46.33
C GLU A 288 -51.64 9.44 46.41
N ARG A 289 -51.79 8.43 47.28
CA ARG A 289 -50.84 7.30 47.35
C ARG A 289 -50.74 6.58 46.01
N LEU A 290 -51.89 6.30 45.37
CA LEU A 290 -51.91 5.68 44.04
C LEU A 290 -51.27 6.56 42.98
N ARG A 291 -51.49 7.89 43.01
CA ARG A 291 -50.80 8.84 42.12
C ARG A 291 -49.28 8.77 42.28
N CYS A 292 -48.76 8.74 43.50
CA CYS A 292 -47.32 8.59 43.75
C CYS A 292 -46.77 7.27 43.20
N ILE A 293 -47.48 6.15 43.39
CA ILE A 293 -47.08 4.84 42.85
C ILE A 293 -47.07 4.87 41.32
N LEU A 294 -48.11 5.46 40.70
CA LEU A 294 -48.19 5.57 39.24
C LEU A 294 -47.06 6.45 38.68
N SER A 295 -46.72 7.56 39.33
CA SER A 295 -45.58 8.41 38.94
C SER A 295 -44.26 7.64 39.00
N SER A 296 -44.02 6.87 40.07
CA SER A 296 -42.82 6.04 40.22
C SER A 296 -42.75 4.93 39.14
N ASN A 297 -43.89 4.32 38.83
CA ASN A 297 -43.98 3.34 37.74
C ASN A 297 -43.73 3.99 36.37
N GLU A 298 -44.24 5.19 36.12
CA GLU A 298 -44.02 5.95 34.88
C GLU A 298 -42.52 6.29 34.69
N GLU A 299 -41.85 6.73 35.75
CA GLU A 299 -40.40 6.96 35.76
C GLU A 299 -39.63 5.66 35.48
N THR A 300 -40.03 4.55 36.12
CA THR A 300 -39.41 3.24 35.91
C THR A 300 -39.58 2.77 34.47
N ILE A 301 -40.78 2.91 33.90
CA ILE A 301 -41.06 2.57 32.50
C ILE A 301 -40.23 3.44 31.57
N THR A 302 -40.13 4.74 31.84
CA THR A 302 -39.33 5.68 31.03
C THR A 302 -37.84 5.33 31.08
N SER A 303 -37.32 4.98 32.26
CA SER A 303 -35.95 4.50 32.44
C SER A 303 -35.70 3.21 31.68
N LEU A 304 -36.58 2.20 31.81
CA LEU A 304 -36.49 0.95 31.05
C LEU A 304 -36.56 1.19 29.54
N HIS A 305 -37.46 2.07 29.07
CA HIS A 305 -37.54 2.42 27.65
C HIS A 305 -36.25 3.07 27.15
N SER A 306 -35.64 3.97 27.92
CA SER A 306 -34.34 4.57 27.56
C SER A 306 -33.21 3.52 27.53
N SER A 307 -33.24 2.54 28.43
CA SER A 307 -32.29 1.42 28.45
C SER A 307 -32.47 0.50 27.23
N VAL A 308 -33.71 0.14 26.90
CA VAL A 308 -34.04 -0.67 25.70
C VAL A 308 -33.55 0.04 24.44
N ARG A 309 -33.85 1.34 24.29
CA ARG A 309 -33.36 2.14 23.15
C ARG A 309 -31.84 2.20 23.08
N GLY A 310 -31.16 2.30 24.23
CA GLY A 310 -29.70 2.21 24.30
C GLY A 310 -29.18 0.86 23.79
N LYS A 311 -29.83 -0.24 24.16
CA LYS A 311 -29.49 -1.59 23.69
C LYS A 311 -29.79 -1.82 22.21
N GLU A 312 -30.86 -1.25 21.69
CA GLU A 312 -31.16 -1.25 20.25
C GLU A 312 -30.05 -0.56 19.46
N LEU A 313 -29.58 0.61 19.92
CA LEU A 313 -28.49 1.34 19.28
C LEU A 313 -27.15 0.57 19.35
N GLU A 314 -26.82 -0.02 20.50
CA GLU A 314 -25.63 -0.87 20.65
C GLU A 314 -25.69 -2.06 19.67
N LEU A 315 -26.86 -2.67 19.48
CA LEU A 315 -27.06 -3.78 18.55
C LEU A 315 -26.90 -3.33 17.10
N GLU A 316 -27.45 -2.17 16.72
CA GLU A 316 -27.26 -1.58 15.38
C GLU A 316 -25.78 -1.28 15.10
N GLN A 317 -25.07 -0.70 16.06
CA GLN A 317 -23.63 -0.43 15.96
C GLN A 317 -22.83 -1.72 15.82
N ALA A 318 -23.15 -2.76 16.59
CA ALA A 318 -22.51 -4.07 16.47
C ALA A 318 -22.79 -4.72 15.11
N ALA A 319 -24.01 -4.62 14.59
CA ALA A 319 -24.39 -5.12 13.27
C ALA A 319 -23.65 -4.37 12.15
N GLU A 320 -23.43 -3.06 12.28
CA GLU A 320 -22.65 -2.28 11.33
C GLU A 320 -21.15 -2.61 11.39
N ALA A 321 -20.58 -2.75 12.59
CA ALA A 321 -19.21 -3.22 12.75
C ALA A 321 -19.01 -4.61 12.12
N TYR A 322 -19.98 -5.52 12.28
CA TYR A 322 -19.96 -6.84 11.64
C TYR A 322 -19.97 -6.74 10.11
N ARG A 323 -20.85 -5.89 9.53
CA ARG A 323 -20.88 -5.63 8.08
C ARG A 323 -19.55 -5.10 7.56
N ASN A 324 -18.92 -4.17 8.29
CA ASN A 324 -17.60 -3.63 7.93
C ASN A 324 -16.49 -4.67 7.97
N LEU A 325 -16.46 -5.51 9.01
CA LEU A 325 -15.51 -6.62 9.11
C LEU A 325 -15.71 -7.64 7.99
N GLN A 326 -16.96 -7.96 7.64
CA GLN A 326 -17.28 -8.86 6.54
C GLN A 326 -16.79 -8.29 5.20
N TRP A 327 -16.99 -7.00 4.96
CA TRP A 327 -16.48 -6.32 3.76
C TRP A 327 -14.95 -6.34 3.70
N LEU A 328 -14.26 -6.02 4.81
CA LEU A 328 -12.80 -6.08 4.90
C LEU A 328 -12.27 -7.49 4.64
N LYS A 329 -12.94 -8.52 5.18
CA LYS A 329 -12.62 -9.93 4.92
C LYS A 329 -12.71 -10.24 3.43
N GLN A 330 -13.81 -9.87 2.77
CA GLN A 330 -13.98 -10.07 1.32
C GLN A 330 -12.89 -9.36 0.50
N GLN A 331 -12.53 -8.13 0.87
CA GLN A 331 -11.44 -7.39 0.22
C GLN A 331 -10.08 -8.07 0.40
N SER A 332 -9.79 -8.60 1.59
CA SER A 332 -8.56 -9.37 1.84
C SER A 332 -8.52 -10.65 1.00
N GLU A 333 -9.61 -11.41 0.99
CA GLU A 333 -9.70 -12.64 0.20
C GLU A 333 -9.57 -12.35 -1.31
N GLU A 334 -10.16 -11.27 -1.81
CA GLU A 334 -10.03 -10.91 -3.23
C GLU A 334 -8.60 -10.48 -3.58
N LYS A 335 -7.91 -9.73 -2.71
CA LYS A 335 -6.49 -9.43 -2.87
C LYS A 335 -5.65 -10.71 -2.89
N GLU A 336 -5.90 -11.63 -1.97
CA GLU A 336 -5.22 -12.93 -1.95
C GLU A 336 -5.47 -13.70 -3.25
N ARG A 337 -6.73 -13.78 -3.72
CA ARG A 337 -7.06 -14.41 -5.02
C ARG A 337 -6.34 -13.74 -6.19
N ASN A 338 -6.24 -12.41 -6.21
CA ASN A 338 -5.49 -11.68 -7.25
C ASN A 338 -3.99 -12.01 -7.19
N THR A 339 -3.39 -12.02 -6.00
CA THR A 339 -1.97 -12.38 -5.85
C THR A 339 -1.68 -13.84 -6.23
N LEU A 340 -2.62 -14.76 -5.97
CA LEU A 340 -2.51 -16.14 -6.42
C LEU A 340 -2.58 -16.23 -7.94
N ARG A 341 -3.53 -15.53 -8.58
CA ARG A 341 -3.62 -15.46 -10.04
C ARG A 341 -2.35 -14.88 -10.68
N GLU A 342 -1.77 -13.85 -10.08
CA GLU A 342 -0.49 -13.28 -10.54
C GLU A 342 0.66 -14.28 -10.42
N LYS A 343 0.75 -15.00 -9.30
CA LYS A 343 1.74 -16.08 -9.13
C LYS A 343 1.53 -17.19 -10.14
N ASP A 344 0.30 -17.62 -10.39
CA ASP A 344 -0.01 -18.65 -11.39
C ASP A 344 0.35 -18.18 -12.82
N ASN A 345 0.15 -16.89 -13.12
CA ASN A 345 0.58 -16.29 -14.38
C ASN A 345 2.11 -16.32 -14.52
N ILE A 346 2.84 -15.94 -13.47
CA ILE A 346 4.31 -15.98 -13.46
C ILE A 346 4.80 -17.43 -13.60
N ILE A 347 4.20 -18.37 -12.88
CA ILE A 347 4.52 -19.81 -12.98
C ILE A 347 4.30 -20.29 -14.42
N SER A 348 3.17 -19.93 -15.02
CA SER A 348 2.85 -20.29 -16.42
C SER A 348 3.86 -19.70 -17.40
N GLN A 349 4.27 -18.44 -17.20
CA GLN A 349 5.31 -17.79 -18.01
C GLN A 349 6.67 -18.47 -17.85
N LEU A 350 7.07 -18.81 -16.62
CA LEU A 350 8.33 -19.52 -16.36
C LEU A 350 8.31 -20.93 -16.95
N GLN A 351 7.19 -21.65 -16.85
CA GLN A 351 7.01 -22.96 -17.49
C GLN A 351 7.11 -22.85 -19.01
N ALA A 352 6.47 -21.86 -19.63
CA ALA A 352 6.56 -21.62 -21.08
C ALA A 352 8.00 -21.27 -21.51
N ALA A 353 8.69 -20.40 -20.76
CA ALA A 353 10.08 -20.05 -21.02
C ALA A 353 11.02 -21.25 -20.88
N LEU A 354 10.80 -22.10 -19.86
CA LEU A 354 11.56 -23.32 -19.67
C LEU A 354 11.34 -24.31 -20.82
N GLN A 355 10.10 -24.51 -21.26
CA GLN A 355 9.78 -25.36 -22.41
C GLN A 355 10.44 -24.83 -23.68
N LYS A 356 10.36 -23.52 -23.94
CA LYS A 356 11.02 -22.88 -25.08
C LYS A 356 12.54 -23.11 -25.05
N ARG A 357 13.20 -22.88 -23.91
CA ARG A 357 14.63 -23.11 -23.76
C ARG A 357 15.01 -24.59 -23.89
N SER A 358 14.17 -25.50 -23.38
CA SER A 358 14.35 -26.94 -23.56
C SER A 358 14.29 -27.31 -25.04
N GLN A 359 13.31 -26.77 -25.78
CA GLN A 359 13.18 -26.95 -27.23
C GLN A 359 14.42 -26.42 -27.96
N GLU A 360 14.85 -25.18 -27.68
CA GLU A 360 16.05 -24.60 -28.29
C GLU A 360 17.30 -25.45 -28.02
N THR A 361 17.43 -26.00 -26.81
CA THR A 361 18.53 -26.89 -26.46
C THR A 361 18.46 -28.21 -27.25
N GLN A 362 17.26 -28.78 -27.40
CA GLN A 362 17.05 -29.98 -28.23
C GLN A 362 17.35 -29.72 -29.70
N ASP A 363 16.91 -28.58 -30.25
CA ASP A 363 17.15 -28.17 -31.63
C ASP A 363 18.66 -27.96 -31.88
N MET A 364 19.36 -27.29 -30.96
CA MET A 364 20.82 -27.13 -31.02
C MET A 364 21.54 -28.48 -30.92
N THR A 365 21.07 -29.38 -30.04
CA THR A 365 21.63 -30.73 -29.93
C THR A 365 21.42 -31.50 -31.23
N ALA A 366 20.23 -31.44 -31.82
CA ALA A 366 19.92 -32.07 -33.10
C ALA A 366 20.77 -31.50 -34.23
N ALA A 367 20.97 -30.18 -34.29
CA ALA A 367 21.83 -29.53 -35.27
C ALA A 367 23.30 -29.94 -35.13
N LEU A 368 23.82 -30.05 -33.90
CA LEU A 368 25.17 -30.55 -33.63
C LEU A 368 25.31 -32.03 -34.02
N VAL A 369 24.33 -32.87 -33.69
CA VAL A 369 24.32 -34.28 -34.10
C VAL A 369 24.26 -34.40 -35.62
N ALA A 370 23.42 -33.62 -36.30
CA ALA A 370 23.37 -33.58 -37.76
C ALA A 370 24.72 -33.14 -38.36
N ARG A 371 25.41 -32.17 -37.76
CA ARG A 371 26.76 -31.76 -38.16
C ARG A 371 27.84 -32.83 -37.92
N VAL A 372 27.68 -33.66 -36.91
CA VAL A 372 28.59 -34.78 -36.61
C VAL A 372 28.30 -35.97 -37.53
N GLN A 373 27.03 -36.18 -37.92
CA GLN A 373 26.61 -37.21 -38.87
C GLN A 373 26.89 -36.84 -40.33
N ALA A 374 26.84 -35.55 -40.67
CA ALA A 374 27.43 -35.00 -41.89
C ALA A 374 28.92 -35.38 -41.87
N GLY A 375 29.31 -36.34 -42.69
CA GLY A 375 30.64 -36.94 -42.62
C GLY A 375 31.74 -35.89 -42.75
N PRO A 376 32.98 -36.18 -42.28
CA PRO A 376 34.11 -35.25 -42.37
C PRO A 376 34.33 -34.68 -43.78
N THR A 377 33.91 -35.41 -44.81
CA THR A 377 33.92 -34.97 -46.21
C THR A 377 33.02 -33.76 -46.48
N GLU A 378 31.79 -33.70 -45.97
CA GLU A 378 30.88 -32.57 -46.21
C GLU A 378 31.36 -31.29 -45.53
N VAL A 379 31.91 -31.41 -44.32
CA VAL A 379 32.55 -30.30 -43.59
C VAL A 379 33.78 -29.80 -44.35
N VAL A 380 34.58 -30.71 -44.91
CA VAL A 380 35.74 -30.37 -45.74
C VAL A 380 35.31 -29.68 -47.04
N GLU A 381 34.25 -30.13 -47.70
CA GLU A 381 33.73 -29.50 -48.92
C GLU A 381 33.17 -28.10 -48.63
N GLU A 382 32.49 -27.88 -47.50
CA GLU A 382 32.04 -26.53 -47.13
C GLU A 382 33.20 -25.61 -46.73
N LEU A 383 34.23 -26.13 -46.06
CA LEU A 383 35.46 -25.38 -45.80
C LEU A 383 36.20 -25.03 -47.10
N LYS A 384 36.25 -25.95 -48.08
CA LYS A 384 36.81 -25.68 -49.41
C LYS A 384 36.00 -24.61 -50.15
N ALA A 385 34.66 -24.68 -50.12
CA ALA A 385 33.81 -23.66 -50.73
C ALA A 385 34.01 -22.29 -50.09
N ARG A 386 34.13 -22.24 -48.75
CA ARG A 386 34.38 -21.01 -47.99
C ARG A 386 35.79 -20.45 -48.24
N LEU A 387 36.79 -21.32 -48.40
CA LEU A 387 38.14 -20.93 -48.79
C LEU A 387 38.16 -20.36 -50.21
N ALA A 388 37.51 -21.04 -51.17
CA ALA A 388 37.41 -20.57 -52.55
C ALA A 388 36.69 -19.22 -52.65
N LEU A 389 35.66 -18.98 -51.84
CA LEU A 389 35.01 -17.66 -51.74
C LEU A 389 35.98 -16.60 -51.21
N LYS A 390 36.74 -16.91 -50.15
CA LYS A 390 37.77 -15.99 -49.63
C LYS A 390 38.85 -15.70 -50.66
N GLU A 391 39.34 -16.70 -51.37
CA GLU A 391 40.33 -16.54 -52.44
C GLU A 391 39.82 -15.61 -53.54
N LYS A 392 38.57 -15.77 -53.98
CA LYS A 392 37.93 -14.86 -54.94
C LYS A 392 37.90 -13.41 -54.44
N LEU A 393 37.47 -13.17 -53.21
CA LEU A 393 37.44 -11.82 -52.63
C LEU A 393 38.84 -11.21 -52.52
N PHE A 394 39.85 -12.01 -52.18
CA PHE A 394 41.24 -11.53 -52.18
C PHE A 394 41.74 -11.21 -53.59
N GLN A 395 41.37 -12.01 -54.58
CA GLN A 395 41.72 -11.77 -55.98
C GLN A 395 41.12 -10.43 -56.47
N GLU A 396 39.84 -10.18 -56.16
CA GLU A 396 39.15 -8.93 -56.48
C GLU A 396 39.80 -7.72 -55.80
N LEU A 397 40.12 -7.83 -54.50
CA LEU A 397 40.83 -6.78 -53.76
C LEU A 397 42.22 -6.50 -54.34
N LEU A 398 42.95 -7.53 -54.74
CA LEU A 398 44.27 -7.38 -55.35
C LEU A 398 44.16 -6.74 -56.75
N SER A 399 43.16 -7.10 -57.55
CA SER A 399 42.94 -6.46 -58.84
C SER A 399 42.54 -4.99 -58.70
N ASP A 400 41.70 -4.65 -57.73
CA ASP A 400 41.33 -3.27 -57.45
C ASP A 400 42.53 -2.43 -56.99
N ARG A 401 43.36 -2.98 -56.10
CA ARG A 401 44.59 -2.31 -55.65
C ARG A 401 45.58 -2.11 -56.80
N SER A 402 45.72 -3.10 -57.69
CA SER A 402 46.55 -2.98 -58.89
C SER A 402 46.04 -1.91 -59.84
N ARG A 403 44.71 -1.86 -60.07
CA ARG A 403 44.08 -0.83 -60.88
C ARG A 403 44.31 0.57 -60.31
N GLN A 404 44.07 0.78 -59.02
CA GLN A 404 44.34 2.05 -58.35
C GLN A 404 45.80 2.47 -58.46
N SER A 405 46.74 1.55 -58.26
CA SER A 405 48.17 1.84 -58.41
C SER A 405 48.51 2.29 -59.84
N ASN A 406 47.91 1.66 -60.85
CA ASN A 406 48.14 2.03 -62.24
C ASN A 406 47.52 3.41 -62.56
N GLU A 407 46.33 3.70 -62.06
CA GLU A 407 45.69 5.02 -62.20
C GLU A 407 46.55 6.12 -61.56
N HIS A 408 47.07 5.89 -60.35
CA HIS A 408 48.00 6.82 -59.70
C HIS A 408 49.30 6.99 -60.49
N GLN A 409 49.84 5.92 -61.08
CA GLN A 409 51.04 6.00 -61.90
C GLN A 409 50.81 6.82 -63.17
N VAL A 410 49.66 6.66 -63.83
CA VAL A 410 49.27 7.50 -64.97
C VAL A 410 49.13 8.96 -64.56
N GLN A 411 48.47 9.26 -63.44
CA GLN A 411 48.33 10.64 -62.93
C GLN A 411 49.69 11.29 -62.63
N VAL A 412 50.62 10.55 -62.01
CA VAL A 412 51.98 11.04 -61.76
C VAL A 412 52.71 11.29 -63.07
N GLN A 413 52.58 10.38 -64.05
CA GLN A 413 53.19 10.56 -65.36
C GLN A 413 52.64 11.80 -66.09
N ASP A 414 51.34 12.06 -66.03
CA ASP A 414 50.72 13.26 -66.60
C ASP A 414 51.23 14.54 -65.92
N MET A 415 51.37 14.53 -64.59
CA MET A 415 51.98 15.64 -63.86
C MET A 415 53.44 15.87 -64.25
N LEU A 416 54.23 14.81 -64.43
CA LEU A 416 55.61 14.89 -64.91
C LEU A 416 55.69 15.45 -66.34
N ASN A 417 54.79 15.03 -67.23
CA ASN A 417 54.70 15.57 -68.59
C ASN A 417 54.35 17.06 -68.58
N ASN A 418 53.40 17.47 -67.73
CA ASN A 418 53.04 18.88 -67.55
C ASN A 418 54.22 19.68 -67.00
N LEU A 419 54.95 19.16 -66.00
CA LEU A 419 56.16 19.78 -65.47
C LEU A 419 57.23 19.92 -66.56
N SER A 420 57.48 18.89 -67.36
CA SER A 420 58.42 18.93 -68.48
C SER A 420 58.02 19.98 -69.51
N SER A 421 56.73 20.12 -69.86
CA SER A 421 56.26 21.16 -70.76
C SER A 421 56.49 22.58 -70.21
N LYS A 422 56.30 22.78 -68.89
CA LYS A 422 56.59 24.04 -68.21
C LYS A 422 58.09 24.33 -68.15
N ASP A 423 58.90 23.31 -67.91
CA ASP A 423 60.35 23.41 -67.87
C ASP A 423 60.91 23.80 -69.25
N GLN A 424 60.40 23.18 -70.32
CA GLN A 424 60.74 23.54 -71.69
C GLN A 424 60.36 25.00 -72.01
N TYR A 425 59.20 25.47 -71.54
CA TYR A 425 58.79 26.87 -71.68
C TYR A 425 59.75 27.83 -70.94
N LEU A 426 60.08 27.52 -69.69
CA LEU A 426 61.04 28.29 -68.89
C LEU A 426 62.42 28.33 -69.56
N GLN A 427 62.87 27.21 -70.14
CA GLN A 427 64.14 27.10 -70.83
C GLN A 427 64.18 27.99 -72.09
N VAL A 428 63.10 28.03 -72.87
CA VAL A 428 62.97 28.95 -74.02
C VAL A 428 62.98 30.41 -73.56
N GLY A 429 62.27 30.72 -72.46
CA GLY A 429 62.31 32.04 -71.82
C GLY A 429 63.72 32.44 -71.39
N HIS A 430 64.45 31.54 -70.73
CA HIS A 430 65.84 31.74 -70.32
C HIS A 430 66.77 31.98 -71.51
N CYS A 431 66.66 31.18 -72.57
CA CYS A 431 67.46 31.35 -73.78
C CYS A 431 67.24 32.72 -74.43
N MET A 432 66.00 33.18 -74.52
CA MET A 432 65.69 34.53 -75.02
C MET A 432 66.27 35.63 -74.11
N LEU A 433 66.23 35.44 -72.78
CA LEU A 433 66.82 36.38 -71.83
C LEU A 433 68.34 36.44 -71.97
N GLU A 434 68.99 35.30 -72.14
CA GLU A 434 70.42 35.18 -72.33
C GLU A 434 70.88 35.83 -73.63
N GLN A 435 70.11 35.65 -74.72
CA GLN A 435 70.32 36.38 -75.96
C GLN A 435 70.19 37.90 -75.75
N LEU A 436 69.18 38.36 -74.99
CA LEU A 436 68.99 39.78 -74.68
C LEU A 436 70.16 40.36 -73.88
N VAL A 437 70.66 39.61 -72.89
CA VAL A 437 71.85 39.98 -72.10
C VAL A 437 73.09 40.03 -72.98
N SER A 438 73.26 39.09 -73.92
CA SER A 438 74.38 39.08 -74.86
C SER A 438 74.37 40.31 -75.77
N GLU A 439 73.20 40.69 -76.30
CA GLU A 439 73.03 41.90 -77.11
C GLU A 439 73.26 43.16 -76.29
N TYR A 440 72.79 43.20 -75.03
CA TYR A 440 73.09 44.29 -74.10
C TYR A 440 74.59 44.43 -73.80
N ASN A 441 75.31 43.33 -73.63
CA ASN A 441 76.76 43.34 -73.43
C ASN A 441 77.50 43.83 -74.68
N LYS A 442 77.11 43.37 -75.88
CA LYS A 442 77.66 43.88 -77.16
C LYS A 442 77.45 45.40 -77.29
N LEU A 443 76.25 45.87 -76.95
CA LEU A 443 75.92 47.30 -76.92
C LEU A 443 76.85 48.06 -75.97
N ASN A 444 77.09 47.52 -74.77
CA ASN A 444 77.93 48.13 -73.75
C ASN A 444 79.42 48.16 -74.15
N ASP A 445 79.91 47.10 -74.78
CA ASP A 445 81.28 47.06 -75.30
C ASP A 445 81.48 47.99 -76.50
N ALA A 446 80.51 48.06 -77.42
CA ALA A 446 80.52 49.05 -78.49
C ALA A 446 80.56 50.48 -77.94
N LEU A 447 79.77 50.77 -76.89
CA LEU A 447 79.80 52.06 -76.19
C LEU A 447 81.18 52.34 -75.53
N ARG A 448 81.88 51.32 -75.01
CA ARG A 448 83.24 51.46 -74.45
C ARG A 448 84.28 51.70 -75.54
N VAL A 449 84.14 51.09 -76.71
CA VAL A 449 85.00 51.36 -77.87
C VAL A 449 84.76 52.79 -78.35
N GLU A 450 83.51 53.20 -78.52
CA GLU A 450 83.13 54.58 -78.85
C GLU A 450 83.79 55.58 -77.89
N LYS A 451 83.70 55.36 -76.57
CA LYS A 451 84.38 56.20 -75.57
C LYS A 451 85.91 56.26 -75.74
N ARG A 452 86.56 55.13 -76.07
CA ARG A 452 88.01 55.10 -76.33
C ARG A 452 88.38 55.84 -77.61
N LEU A 453 87.58 55.69 -78.66
CA LEU A 453 87.77 56.41 -79.91
C LEU A 453 87.61 57.92 -79.71
N TYR A 454 86.60 58.37 -78.95
CA TYR A 454 86.50 59.77 -78.55
C TYR A 454 87.73 60.24 -77.77
N GLN A 455 88.25 59.44 -76.83
CA GLN A 455 89.48 59.77 -76.09
C GLN A 455 90.71 59.86 -77.01
N ASN A 456 90.84 58.95 -77.98
CA ASN A 456 91.92 58.97 -78.98
C ASN A 456 91.81 60.18 -79.91
N LEU A 457 90.60 60.51 -80.38
CA LEU A 457 90.34 61.71 -81.20
C LEU A 457 90.81 62.97 -80.46
N VAL A 458 90.46 63.09 -79.17
CA VAL A 458 90.85 64.21 -78.31
C VAL A 458 92.37 64.24 -78.07
N GLN A 459 93.04 63.10 -77.92
CA GLN A 459 94.49 63.04 -77.72
C GLN A 459 95.30 63.34 -78.99
N ASN A 460 94.87 62.86 -80.16
CA ASN A 460 95.58 63.08 -81.42
C ASN A 460 95.41 64.51 -81.95
N HIS A 461 94.31 65.20 -81.61
CA HIS A 461 94.15 66.63 -81.89
C HIS A 461 95.23 67.51 -81.20
N ASN A 462 95.85 67.02 -80.13
CA ASN A 462 96.83 67.78 -79.34
C ASN A 462 98.30 67.55 -79.73
N LYS A 463 98.61 66.84 -80.84
CA LYS A 463 99.99 66.56 -81.30
C LYS A 463 100.26 67.16 -82.69
N THR A 464 101.47 67.72 -82.85
CA THR A 464 101.94 68.60 -83.94
C THR A 464 101.73 68.05 -85.35
N ASP A 465 101.42 68.98 -86.28
CA ASP A 465 100.98 68.73 -87.66
C ASP A 465 101.98 67.92 -88.51
N SER A 466 101.62 66.66 -88.74
CA SER A 466 102.13 65.84 -89.83
C SER A 466 100.95 65.31 -90.66
N LEU A 467 101.16 65.11 -91.97
CA LEU A 467 100.16 64.58 -92.91
C LEU A 467 99.59 63.21 -92.47
N GLU A 468 100.39 62.44 -91.73
CA GLU A 468 99.97 61.16 -91.12
C GLU A 468 98.87 61.36 -90.06
N ASN A 469 98.88 62.49 -89.34
CA ASN A 469 97.94 62.77 -88.26
C ASN A 469 96.52 63.13 -88.77
N LEU A 470 96.42 63.67 -89.99
CA LEU A 470 95.14 64.01 -90.62
C LEU A 470 94.48 62.75 -91.22
N GLN A 471 95.29 61.84 -91.76
CA GLN A 471 94.82 60.53 -92.22
C GLN A 471 94.32 59.68 -91.06
N THR A 472 95.02 59.66 -89.91
CA THR A 472 94.55 58.94 -88.72
C THR A 472 93.23 59.51 -88.19
N LEU A 473 93.07 60.83 -88.10
CA LEU A 473 91.81 61.46 -87.69
C LEU A 473 90.63 61.10 -88.61
N HIS A 474 90.85 61.00 -89.92
CA HIS A 474 89.80 60.59 -90.85
C HIS A 474 89.41 59.11 -90.66
N THR A 475 90.41 58.21 -90.53
CA THR A 475 90.14 56.79 -90.24
C THR A 475 89.41 56.58 -88.92
N GLU A 476 89.67 57.44 -87.92
CA GLU A 476 88.98 57.36 -86.63
C GLU A 476 87.55 57.93 -86.67
N LEU A 477 87.25 58.86 -87.59
CA LEU A 477 85.88 59.33 -87.79
C LEU A 477 85.03 58.28 -88.51
N ASP A 478 85.60 57.60 -89.51
CA ASP A 478 84.96 56.50 -90.21
C ASP A 478 84.68 55.32 -89.27
N SER A 479 85.60 55.04 -88.33
CA SER A 479 85.41 54.00 -87.30
C SER A 479 84.28 54.35 -86.32
N VAL A 480 84.13 55.63 -85.95
CA VAL A 480 83.00 56.11 -85.13
C VAL A 480 81.67 56.00 -85.88
N GLN A 481 81.62 56.36 -87.16
CA GLN A 481 80.39 56.20 -87.96
C GLN A 481 79.99 54.73 -88.08
N ALA A 482 80.95 53.83 -88.32
CA ALA A 482 80.70 52.39 -88.37
C ALA A 482 80.12 51.84 -87.06
N ILE A 483 80.66 52.26 -85.91
CA ILE A 483 80.15 51.85 -84.58
C ILE A 483 78.74 52.38 -84.34
N ARG A 484 78.43 53.60 -84.77
CA ARG A 484 77.08 54.17 -84.63
C ARG A 484 76.03 53.35 -85.37
N THR A 485 76.31 52.95 -86.61
CA THR A 485 75.44 52.03 -87.36
C THR A 485 75.28 50.68 -86.67
N GLN A 486 76.34 50.11 -86.10
CA GLN A 486 76.26 48.86 -85.34
C GLN A 486 75.40 48.99 -84.07
N LEU A 487 75.52 50.10 -83.34
CA LEU A 487 74.69 50.39 -82.16
C LEU A 487 73.21 50.48 -82.51
N GLU A 488 72.87 51.15 -83.62
CA GLU A 488 71.48 51.27 -84.09
C GLU A 488 70.87 49.91 -84.46
N GLU A 489 71.64 49.03 -85.11
CA GLU A 489 71.18 47.66 -85.42
C GLU A 489 71.01 46.78 -84.17
N VAL A 490 71.93 46.85 -83.21
CA VAL A 490 71.82 46.11 -81.94
C VAL A 490 70.57 46.57 -81.19
N LEU A 491 70.33 47.88 -81.09
CA LEU A 491 69.12 48.43 -80.45
C LEU A 491 67.82 47.96 -81.14
N ALA A 492 67.81 47.87 -82.48
CA ALA A 492 66.66 47.36 -83.22
C ALA A 492 66.41 45.87 -82.91
N ARG A 493 67.48 45.04 -82.87
CA ARG A 493 67.40 43.62 -82.48
C ARG A 493 66.91 43.45 -81.04
N THR A 494 67.45 44.22 -80.10
CA THR A 494 67.05 44.21 -78.68
C THR A 494 65.57 44.55 -78.51
N ARG A 495 65.05 45.55 -79.23
CA ARG A 495 63.63 45.91 -79.18
C ARG A 495 62.72 44.81 -79.71
N ASN A 496 63.08 44.17 -80.82
CA ASN A 496 62.28 43.08 -81.39
C ASN A 496 62.25 41.86 -80.47
N MET A 497 63.37 41.55 -79.81
CA MET A 497 63.46 40.46 -78.82
C MET A 497 62.64 40.74 -77.56
N ALA A 498 62.65 41.99 -77.06
CA ALA A 498 61.82 42.40 -75.94
C ALA A 498 60.30 42.30 -76.26
N LEU A 499 59.90 42.66 -77.48
CA LEU A 499 58.51 42.49 -77.94
C LEU A 499 58.12 41.01 -78.09
N ALA A 500 59.05 40.13 -78.43
CA ALA A 500 58.81 38.69 -78.47
C ALA A 500 58.58 38.11 -77.07
N LEU A 501 59.35 38.55 -76.07
CA LEU A 501 59.14 38.20 -74.65
C LEU A 501 57.78 38.68 -74.14
N GLU A 502 57.38 39.91 -74.46
CA GLU A 502 56.08 40.45 -74.04
C GLU A 502 54.90 39.71 -74.69
N ARG A 503 55.06 39.25 -75.94
CA ARG A 503 54.05 38.40 -76.59
C ARG A 503 53.98 37.02 -75.96
N ALA A 504 55.13 36.40 -75.65
CA ALA A 504 55.20 35.09 -75.00
C ALA A 504 54.48 35.11 -73.64
N ASP A 505 54.71 36.15 -72.83
CA ASP A 505 54.08 36.32 -71.52
C ASP A 505 52.55 36.48 -71.62
N LYS A 506 52.07 37.25 -72.61
CA LYS A 506 50.63 37.45 -72.86
C LYS A 506 49.92 36.21 -73.42
N SER A 507 50.66 35.28 -74.03
CA SER A 507 50.12 34.00 -74.50
C SER A 507 50.09 32.90 -73.43
N GLN A 508 50.30 33.22 -72.15
CA GLN A 508 50.02 32.29 -71.06
C GLN A 508 48.58 31.76 -71.14
N PRO A 509 48.37 30.45 -71.31
CA PRO A 509 47.07 29.85 -71.07
C PRO A 509 46.81 29.91 -69.56
N ASP A 510 45.67 30.48 -69.18
CA ASP A 510 45.16 30.50 -67.81
C ASP A 510 44.86 29.06 -67.35
N PHE A 511 45.85 28.40 -66.75
CA PHE A 511 45.67 27.11 -66.10
C PHE A 511 45.19 27.33 -64.66
N GLY A 512 43.99 27.92 -64.55
CA GLY A 512 43.22 27.95 -63.31
C GLY A 512 42.69 26.54 -62.99
N GLY A 513 42.99 26.07 -61.78
CA GLY A 513 42.59 24.75 -61.29
C GLY A 513 41.09 24.62 -61.02
N GLY A 514 40.58 23.39 -61.12
CA GLY A 514 39.24 23.02 -60.71
C GLY A 514 38.80 21.69 -61.31
N ASP A 515 38.52 20.73 -60.43
CA ASP A 515 38.22 19.31 -60.71
C ASP A 515 37.14 19.04 -61.76
N GLY A 516 37.32 17.97 -62.53
CA GLY A 516 36.25 17.39 -63.33
C GLY A 516 36.77 16.48 -64.44
N GLN A 517 36.59 15.16 -64.24
CA GLN A 517 36.72 14.17 -65.31
C GLN A 517 35.87 14.58 -66.52
N GLY A 518 36.54 15.00 -67.58
CA GLY A 518 35.94 15.29 -68.87
C GLY A 518 37.05 15.38 -69.92
N GLN A 519 37.23 14.29 -70.67
CA GLN A 519 38.08 14.27 -71.87
C GLN A 519 37.71 15.44 -72.81
N PRO A 520 38.65 16.27 -73.27
CA PRO A 520 38.43 17.07 -74.45
C PRO A 520 38.82 16.26 -75.71
N PRO A 521 38.17 16.48 -76.87
CA PRO A 521 38.50 15.79 -78.11
C PRO A 521 39.86 16.25 -78.64
N GLY A 522 40.62 15.31 -79.18
CA GLY A 522 41.93 15.54 -79.76
C GLY A 522 41.93 16.65 -80.82
N LEU A 523 42.63 17.74 -80.52
CA LEU A 523 43.09 18.69 -81.53
C LEU A 523 44.51 18.27 -81.95
N GLN A 524 44.58 17.43 -82.98
CA GLN A 524 45.77 17.31 -83.83
C GLN A 524 45.96 18.62 -84.59
N GLY A 525 46.56 19.61 -83.92
CA GLY A 525 47.12 20.79 -84.54
C GLY A 525 48.62 20.57 -84.76
N LYS A 526 49.01 20.21 -85.99
CA LYS A 526 50.42 20.25 -86.41
C LYS A 526 50.96 21.69 -86.26
N LEU A 527 51.63 22.00 -85.17
CA LEU A 527 52.66 23.03 -85.20
C LEU A 527 53.97 22.36 -85.62
N SER A 528 54.25 22.45 -86.92
CA SER A 528 55.60 22.25 -87.44
C SER A 528 56.41 23.47 -87.01
N LEU A 529 57.31 23.29 -86.03
CA LEU A 529 58.31 24.30 -85.69
C LEU A 529 59.68 23.62 -85.68
N MET A 530 60.54 24.23 -86.48
CA MET A 530 61.89 23.86 -86.88
C MET A 530 62.74 23.27 -85.75
N SER A 531 63.36 22.13 -86.05
CA SER A 531 64.54 21.62 -85.35
C SER A 531 65.59 22.71 -85.21
N CYS A 532 65.94 23.03 -83.98
CA CYS A 532 67.28 23.51 -83.64
C CYS A 532 68.03 22.31 -83.07
N ASP A 533 68.65 21.54 -83.97
CA ASP A 533 69.63 20.54 -83.60
C ASP A 533 70.88 21.25 -83.06
N PHE A 534 71.10 21.18 -81.75
CA PHE A 534 72.43 21.32 -81.18
C PHE A 534 72.69 20.15 -80.24
N LEU A 535 73.54 19.27 -80.74
CA LEU A 535 74.10 18.09 -80.11
C LEU A 535 74.77 18.44 -78.78
N SER A 536 74.49 17.67 -77.74
CA SER A 536 75.43 17.42 -76.65
C SER A 536 75.21 16.00 -76.16
N ASP A 537 75.94 15.09 -76.82
CA ASP A 537 76.27 13.76 -76.32
C ASP A 537 76.98 13.90 -74.97
N HIS A 538 76.39 13.36 -73.91
CA HIS A 538 77.14 12.91 -72.75
C HIS A 538 76.56 11.58 -72.24
N SER A 539 77.14 10.52 -72.80
CA SER A 539 77.71 9.37 -72.10
C SER A 539 77.01 8.82 -70.85
N THR A 540 76.43 7.64 -71.05
CA THR A 540 76.28 6.52 -70.11
C THR A 540 77.51 6.23 -69.23
N LEU A 541 77.27 6.11 -67.92
CA LEU A 541 77.98 5.35 -66.85
C LEU A 541 77.27 5.78 -65.53
N GLU A 542 76.54 4.98 -64.75
CA GLU A 542 76.43 3.54 -64.50
C GLU A 542 74.96 3.11 -64.33
#